data_AF-A0A9E6BU42-F1
#
_entry.id   AF-A0A9E6BU42-F1
#
_cell.length_a   1.000
_cell.length_b   1.000
_cell.length_c   1.000
_cell.angle_alpha   90.00
_cell.angle_beta   90.00
_cell.angle_gamma   90.00
#
_symmetry.space_group_name_H-M   'P 1'
#
loop_
_entity.id
_entity.type
_entity.pdbx_description
1 polymer ?
#
loop_
_entity_poly.entity_id
_entity_poly.type
_entity_poly.pdbx_seq_one_letter_code
_entity_poly.pdbx_strand_id
1 'polypeptide(L)'
;MTSKEGTAEIFDMEDARARRRASQLPGADYSDAGAHLAAVREASGLTIAEAAAKTHIQEHHLVAIETLDTAALPARPYAIGFVKAYAKFLGLEAPAIVDRFKEDMGFSTAPKVDVKKFEERKSAEAQGGDLSLLAVAAIIAFFIWSAWQIALIDGRKHTGAEPGEAVQAPASLSDPALTEVVEARIIERIEPVFPRGCLDGAAPVETVMVAFNITAGGRVAGERIAVSSNACFNASALNAVRRWRFEPRTVDGAPRALHDQKARFSFDRPQ
;
A
#
# COMPACT_ATOMS: atom_id res chain seq x y z
N MET A 1 -19.47 -21.90 55.61
CA MET A 1 -19.76 -22.82 54.49
C MET A 1 -21.12 -22.46 53.95
N THR A 2 -21.17 -21.70 52.86
CA THR A 2 -22.41 -21.41 52.12
C THR A 2 -22.14 -21.73 50.65
N SER A 3 -22.76 -22.80 50.19
CA SER A 3 -22.75 -23.23 48.80
C SER A 3 -23.29 -22.11 47.91
N LYS A 4 -22.54 -21.74 46.87
CA LYS A 4 -23.10 -21.09 45.68
C LYS A 4 -23.38 -22.20 44.68
N GLU A 5 -24.65 -22.52 44.53
CA GLU A 5 -25.19 -23.42 43.52
C GLU A 5 -24.96 -22.86 42.12
N GLY A 6 -24.60 -23.75 41.19
CA GLY A 6 -24.29 -23.45 39.81
C GLY A 6 -25.52 -23.02 39.01
N THR A 7 -25.38 -21.89 38.33
CA THR A 7 -26.26 -21.39 37.27
C THR A 7 -25.45 -21.30 35.97
N ALA A 8 -24.78 -22.38 35.59
CA ALA A 8 -23.96 -22.45 34.39
C ALA A 8 -24.28 -23.73 33.61
N GLU A 9 -25.55 -23.93 33.23
CA GLU A 9 -25.94 -25.03 32.36
C GLU A 9 -27.35 -24.75 31.81
N ILE A 10 -27.46 -24.59 30.47
CA ILE A 10 -28.58 -24.94 29.56
C ILE A 10 -28.56 -24.08 28.27
N PHE A 11 -28.11 -22.81 28.29
CA PHE A 11 -28.14 -21.95 27.09
C PHE A 11 -26.99 -22.20 26.06
N ASP A 12 -25.88 -22.82 26.47
CA ASP A 12 -24.67 -22.91 25.63
C ASP A 12 -24.61 -24.16 24.71
N MET A 13 -25.31 -25.24 25.07
CA MET A 13 -25.12 -26.55 24.42
C MET A 13 -25.98 -26.73 23.16
N GLU A 14 -27.12 -26.04 23.09
CA GLU A 14 -27.99 -26.00 21.90
C GLU A 14 -27.36 -25.13 20.80
N ASP A 15 -26.83 -23.96 21.18
CA ASP A 15 -26.02 -23.08 20.34
C ASP A 15 -24.80 -23.79 19.74
N ALA A 16 -24.07 -24.57 20.54
CA ALA A 16 -22.90 -25.30 20.07
C ALA A 16 -23.25 -26.40 19.05
N ARG A 17 -24.43 -27.03 19.16
CA ARG A 17 -24.91 -28.02 18.18
C ARG A 17 -25.44 -27.35 16.92
N ALA A 18 -26.15 -26.23 17.04
CA ALA A 18 -26.62 -25.42 15.92
C ALA A 18 -25.44 -24.94 15.06
N ARG A 19 -24.39 -24.39 15.69
CA ARG A 19 -23.15 -23.96 15.00
C ARG A 19 -22.44 -25.10 14.26
N ARG A 20 -22.39 -26.31 14.84
CA ARG A 20 -21.80 -27.48 14.15
C ARG A 20 -22.62 -27.95 12.95
N ARG A 21 -23.95 -27.86 13.02
CA ARG A 21 -24.82 -28.19 11.87
C ARG A 21 -24.72 -27.14 10.77
N ALA A 22 -24.61 -25.87 11.14
CA ALA A 22 -24.44 -24.79 10.18
C ALA A 22 -23.16 -24.91 9.35
N SER A 23 -22.03 -25.31 9.98
CA SER A 23 -20.78 -25.57 9.26
C SER A 23 -20.82 -26.78 8.31
N GLN A 24 -21.87 -27.62 8.37
CA GLN A 24 -22.06 -28.79 7.51
C GLN A 24 -22.89 -28.50 6.26
N LEU A 25 -23.39 -27.26 6.08
CA LEU A 25 -24.15 -26.88 4.90
C LEU A 25 -23.24 -26.86 3.66
N PRO A 26 -23.47 -27.72 2.65
CA PRO A 26 -22.62 -27.80 1.47
C PRO A 26 -22.77 -26.54 0.62
N GLY A 27 -21.64 -25.93 0.23
CA GLY A 27 -21.68 -24.71 -0.57
C GLY A 27 -22.35 -24.89 -1.94
N ALA A 28 -22.21 -26.07 -2.55
CA ALA A 28 -22.71 -26.34 -3.91
C ALA A 28 -24.23 -26.15 -4.07
N ASP A 29 -24.99 -26.15 -2.98
CA ASP A 29 -26.45 -26.01 -3.00
C ASP A 29 -26.92 -24.54 -3.11
N TYR A 30 -26.01 -23.58 -2.98
CA TYR A 30 -26.30 -22.14 -3.02
C TYR A 30 -25.88 -21.54 -4.37
N SER A 31 -26.50 -20.44 -4.79
CA SER A 31 -26.18 -19.77 -6.06
C SER A 31 -24.74 -19.27 -6.12
N ASP A 32 -24.24 -18.74 -5.00
CA ASP A 32 -22.97 -18.03 -4.87
C ASP A 32 -22.43 -18.13 -3.44
N ALA A 33 -21.23 -17.60 -3.23
CA ALA A 33 -20.55 -17.59 -1.94
C ALA A 33 -21.27 -16.75 -0.87
N GLY A 34 -21.97 -15.69 -1.24
CA GLY A 34 -22.66 -14.79 -0.31
C GLY A 34 -23.92 -15.43 0.24
N ALA A 35 -24.73 -16.03 -0.63
CA ALA A 35 -25.89 -16.81 -0.25
C ALA A 35 -25.51 -17.98 0.68
N HIS A 36 -24.38 -18.63 0.41
CA HIS A 36 -23.86 -19.69 1.30
C HIS A 36 -23.48 -19.15 2.69
N LEU A 37 -22.76 -18.03 2.75
CA LEU A 37 -22.38 -17.39 4.02
C LEU A 37 -23.61 -16.94 4.83
N ALA A 38 -24.62 -16.36 4.17
CA ALA A 38 -25.86 -15.94 4.79
C ALA A 38 -26.62 -17.12 5.41
N ALA A 39 -26.77 -18.21 4.64
CA ALA A 39 -27.45 -19.41 5.11
C ALA A 39 -26.76 -20.05 6.32
N VAL A 40 -25.42 -20.08 6.32
CA VAL A 40 -24.64 -20.61 7.46
C VAL A 40 -24.76 -19.71 8.70
N ARG A 41 -24.75 -18.38 8.53
CA ARG A 41 -24.99 -17.44 9.63
C ARG A 41 -26.38 -17.67 10.25
N GLU A 42 -27.41 -17.74 9.41
CA GLU A 42 -28.81 -17.89 9.84
C GLU A 42 -29.04 -19.25 10.51
N ALA A 43 -28.48 -20.33 9.95
CA ALA A 43 -28.53 -21.65 10.57
C ALA A 43 -27.76 -21.73 11.90
N SER A 44 -26.79 -20.82 12.12
CA SER A 44 -26.09 -20.66 13.39
C SER A 44 -26.84 -19.80 14.41
N GLY A 45 -28.02 -19.27 14.04
CA GLY A 45 -28.82 -18.37 14.89
C GLY A 45 -28.21 -16.98 15.07
N LEU A 46 -27.27 -16.58 14.22
CA LEU A 46 -26.54 -15.32 14.36
C LEU A 46 -27.21 -14.20 13.57
N THR A 47 -27.34 -13.04 14.20
CA THR A 47 -27.70 -11.80 13.50
C THR A 47 -26.48 -11.19 12.78
N ILE A 48 -26.73 -10.33 11.79
CA ILE A 48 -25.67 -9.54 11.13
C ILE A 48 -24.90 -8.70 12.16
N ALA A 49 -25.59 -8.07 13.10
CA ALA A 49 -24.98 -7.24 14.15
C ALA A 49 -24.04 -8.05 15.06
N GLU A 50 -24.42 -9.26 15.46
CA GLU A 50 -23.56 -10.15 16.26
C GLU A 50 -22.34 -10.62 15.47
N ALA A 51 -22.53 -11.00 14.21
CA ALA A 51 -21.43 -11.37 13.32
C ALA A 51 -20.45 -10.20 13.13
N ALA A 52 -20.98 -8.98 12.93
CA ALA A 52 -20.20 -7.76 12.80
C ALA A 52 -19.38 -7.47 14.07
N ALA A 53 -20.02 -7.55 15.24
CA ALA A 53 -19.38 -7.35 16.53
C ALA A 53 -18.25 -8.35 16.81
N LYS A 54 -18.42 -9.61 16.41
CA LYS A 54 -17.42 -10.67 16.64
C LYS A 54 -16.28 -10.66 15.63
N THR A 55 -16.55 -10.30 14.38
CA THR A 55 -15.53 -10.28 13.30
C THR A 55 -14.82 -8.93 13.18
N HIS A 56 -15.36 -7.88 13.82
CA HIS A 56 -14.93 -6.49 13.65
C HIS A 56 -15.07 -5.98 12.21
N ILE A 57 -16.00 -6.56 11.45
CA ILE A 57 -16.38 -6.10 10.11
C ILE A 57 -17.68 -5.31 10.25
N GLN A 58 -17.75 -4.12 9.67
CA GLN A 58 -18.96 -3.28 9.70
C GLN A 58 -20.16 -4.03 9.11
N GLU A 59 -21.35 -3.87 9.69
CA GLU A 59 -22.58 -4.56 9.25
C GLU A 59 -22.85 -4.38 7.76
N HIS A 60 -22.69 -3.15 7.24
CA HIS A 60 -22.90 -2.85 5.83
C HIS A 60 -21.98 -3.67 4.89
N HIS A 61 -20.78 -4.04 5.35
CA HIS A 61 -19.87 -4.87 4.55
C HIS A 61 -20.24 -6.35 4.63
N LEU A 62 -20.75 -6.84 5.77
CA LEU A 62 -21.26 -8.20 5.85
C LEU A 62 -22.50 -8.38 4.97
N VAL A 63 -23.41 -7.40 4.98
CA VAL A 63 -24.57 -7.39 4.07
C VAL A 63 -24.12 -7.37 2.60
N ALA A 64 -23.15 -6.52 2.25
CA ALA A 64 -22.62 -6.47 0.89
C ALA A 64 -21.94 -7.79 0.46
N ILE A 65 -21.30 -8.50 1.40
CA ILE A 65 -20.72 -9.83 1.15
C ILE A 65 -21.83 -10.88 0.95
N GLU A 66 -22.85 -10.90 1.81
CA GLU A 66 -23.96 -11.86 1.72
C GLU A 66 -24.83 -11.68 0.47
N THR A 67 -24.89 -10.46 -0.06
CA THR A 67 -25.67 -10.10 -1.26
C THR A 67 -24.85 -10.00 -2.55
N LEU A 68 -23.51 -10.17 -2.47
CA LEU A 68 -22.56 -9.87 -3.54
C LEU A 68 -22.76 -8.47 -4.17
N ASP A 69 -23.10 -7.47 -3.36
CA ASP A 69 -23.21 -6.09 -3.82
C ASP A 69 -21.83 -5.51 -4.11
N THR A 70 -21.40 -5.62 -5.36
CA THR A 70 -20.12 -5.12 -5.86
C THR A 70 -19.91 -3.62 -5.64
N ALA A 71 -20.98 -2.82 -5.57
CA ALA A 71 -20.89 -1.37 -5.40
C ALA A 71 -20.68 -0.97 -3.94
N ALA A 72 -21.20 -1.75 -2.98
CA ALA A 72 -21.06 -1.51 -1.55
C ALA A 72 -19.84 -2.19 -0.90
N LEU A 73 -19.19 -3.10 -1.64
CA LEU A 73 -17.97 -3.77 -1.16
C LEU A 73 -16.77 -2.82 -1.08
N PRO A 74 -15.86 -3.03 -0.10
CA PRO A 74 -14.61 -2.29 -0.03
C PRO A 74 -13.67 -2.73 -1.15
N ALA A 75 -12.51 -2.07 -1.28
CA ALA A 75 -11.51 -2.45 -2.27
C ALA A 75 -11.16 -3.96 -2.18
N ARG A 76 -10.96 -4.60 -3.35
CA ARG A 76 -10.80 -6.06 -3.52
C ARG A 76 -9.94 -6.76 -2.45
N PRO A 77 -8.75 -6.26 -2.04
CA PRO A 77 -7.95 -6.92 -1.01
C PRO A 77 -8.67 -7.02 0.34
N TYR A 78 -9.44 -5.99 0.72
CA TYR A 78 -10.22 -5.98 1.95
C TYR A 78 -11.45 -6.89 1.84
N ALA A 79 -12.15 -6.88 0.71
CA ALA A 79 -13.28 -7.79 0.49
C ALA A 79 -12.85 -9.26 0.65
N ILE A 80 -11.72 -9.65 0.05
CA ILE A 80 -11.13 -10.99 0.21
C ILE A 80 -10.79 -11.28 1.67
N GLY A 81 -10.19 -10.31 2.37
CA GLY A 81 -9.85 -10.44 3.79
C GLY A 81 -11.08 -10.62 4.69
N PHE A 82 -12.14 -9.85 4.43
CA PHE A 82 -13.40 -9.89 5.17
C PHE A 82 -14.14 -11.21 4.95
N VAL A 83 -14.24 -11.69 3.70
CA VAL A 83 -14.80 -13.01 3.38
C VAL A 83 -14.02 -14.11 4.11
N LYS A 84 -12.68 -14.04 4.11
CA LYS A 84 -11.85 -15.02 4.82
C LYS A 84 -12.11 -15.02 6.33
N ALA A 85 -12.15 -13.84 6.95
CA ALA A 85 -12.39 -13.70 8.39
C ALA A 85 -13.80 -14.17 8.77
N TYR A 86 -14.80 -13.83 7.95
CA TYR A 86 -16.19 -14.19 8.18
C TYR A 86 -16.43 -15.70 8.02
N ALA A 87 -15.89 -16.32 6.96
CA ALA A 87 -15.94 -17.77 6.78
C ALA A 87 -15.30 -18.52 7.95
N LYS A 88 -14.13 -18.06 8.44
CA LYS A 88 -13.47 -18.65 9.61
C LYS A 88 -14.32 -18.52 10.88
N PHE A 89 -14.95 -17.37 11.08
CA PHE A 89 -15.85 -17.14 12.22
C PHE A 89 -17.06 -18.08 12.19
N LEU A 90 -17.63 -18.33 11.00
CA LEU A 90 -18.72 -19.28 10.80
C LEU A 90 -18.29 -20.76 10.81
N GLY A 91 -16.99 -21.05 11.02
CA GLY A 91 -16.48 -22.41 11.06
C GLY A 91 -16.41 -23.11 9.70
N LEU A 92 -16.41 -22.35 8.60
CA LEU A 92 -16.28 -22.86 7.24
C LEU A 92 -14.80 -22.92 6.81
N GLU A 93 -14.53 -23.74 5.79
CA GLU A 93 -13.22 -23.79 5.13
C GLU A 93 -12.97 -22.52 4.33
N ALA A 94 -12.35 -21.54 4.99
CA ALA A 94 -12.14 -20.20 4.46
C ALA A 94 -11.47 -20.15 3.06
N PRO A 95 -10.46 -20.99 2.73
CA PRO A 95 -9.88 -20.99 1.38
C PRO A 95 -10.91 -21.29 0.29
N ALA A 96 -11.77 -22.29 0.50
CA ALA A 96 -12.79 -22.68 -0.48
C ALA A 96 -13.83 -21.57 -0.70
N ILE A 97 -14.30 -20.93 0.38
CA ILE A 97 -15.24 -19.81 0.29
C ILE A 97 -14.61 -18.61 -0.41
N VAL A 98 -13.34 -18.29 -0.10
CA VAL A 98 -12.63 -17.18 -0.73
C VAL A 98 -12.43 -17.42 -2.23
N ASP A 99 -12.10 -18.63 -2.64
CA ASP A 99 -11.90 -18.94 -4.06
C ASP A 99 -13.22 -18.88 -4.81
N ARG A 100 -14.30 -19.44 -4.25
CA ARG A 100 -15.65 -19.28 -4.81
C ARG A 100 -16.07 -17.82 -4.92
N PHE A 101 -15.89 -17.03 -3.86
CA PHE A 101 -16.20 -15.60 -3.88
C PHE A 101 -15.44 -14.85 -4.97
N LYS A 102 -14.17 -15.20 -5.22
CA LYS A 102 -13.42 -14.59 -6.33
C LYS A 102 -14.00 -14.98 -7.69
N GLU A 103 -14.41 -16.23 -7.86
CA GLU A 103 -15.05 -16.70 -9.09
C GLU A 103 -16.36 -15.95 -9.35
N ASP A 104 -17.23 -15.89 -8.34
CA ASP A 104 -18.54 -15.21 -8.43
C ASP A 104 -18.39 -13.70 -8.70
N MET A 105 -17.35 -13.07 -8.15
CA MET A 105 -17.04 -11.65 -8.36
C MET A 105 -16.26 -11.37 -9.66
N GLY A 106 -15.94 -12.38 -10.47
CA GLY A 106 -15.10 -12.22 -11.66
C GLY A 106 -13.67 -11.78 -11.33
N PHE A 107 -13.23 -11.98 -10.09
CA PHE A 107 -11.88 -11.72 -9.62
C PHE A 107 -10.92 -12.83 -10.06
N SER A 108 -10.85 -13.10 -11.37
CA SER A 108 -9.91 -14.07 -11.92
C SER A 108 -8.50 -13.84 -11.36
N THR A 109 -7.89 -14.94 -10.95
CA THR A 109 -6.59 -14.95 -10.29
C THR A 109 -5.51 -14.60 -11.30
N ALA A 110 -4.66 -13.62 -10.96
CA ALA A 110 -3.39 -13.45 -11.66
C ALA A 110 -2.63 -14.81 -11.63
N PRO A 111 -1.90 -15.17 -12.70
CA PRO A 111 -1.18 -16.45 -12.75
C PRO A 111 -0.32 -16.60 -11.51
N LYS A 112 -0.32 -17.78 -10.90
CA LYS A 112 0.56 -18.10 -9.77
C LYS A 112 1.99 -17.76 -10.20
N VAL A 113 2.59 -16.73 -9.60
CA VAL A 113 4.00 -16.38 -9.85
C VAL A 113 4.81 -17.58 -9.38
N ASP A 114 5.41 -18.29 -10.34
CA ASP A 114 6.17 -19.49 -10.07
C ASP A 114 7.45 -19.11 -9.30
N VAL A 115 7.42 -19.35 -7.99
CA VAL A 115 8.50 -19.01 -7.05
C VAL A 115 9.81 -19.72 -7.43
N LYS A 116 9.74 -20.84 -8.17
CA LYS A 116 10.94 -21.52 -8.69
C LYS A 116 11.80 -20.62 -9.58
N LYS A 117 11.19 -19.72 -10.35
CA LYS A 117 11.93 -18.80 -11.24
C LYS A 117 12.69 -17.72 -10.47
N PHE A 118 12.34 -17.47 -9.20
CA PHE A 118 13.07 -16.57 -8.31
C PHE A 118 14.25 -17.29 -7.62
N GLU A 119 14.08 -18.54 -7.23
CA GLU A 119 15.15 -19.38 -6.68
C GLU A 119 16.24 -19.68 -7.73
N GLU A 120 15.84 -20.01 -8.96
CA GLU A 120 16.77 -20.28 -10.08
C GLU A 120 17.64 -19.07 -10.45
N ARG A 121 17.10 -17.84 -10.39
CA ARG A 121 17.90 -16.63 -10.61
C ARG A 121 18.92 -16.39 -9.49
N LYS A 122 18.57 -16.69 -8.23
CA LYS A 122 19.48 -16.56 -7.09
C LYS A 122 20.62 -17.58 -7.13
N SER A 123 20.35 -18.81 -7.59
CA SER A 123 21.38 -19.83 -7.76
C SER A 123 22.26 -19.61 -8.98
N ALA A 124 21.72 -19.03 -10.07
CA ALA A 124 22.50 -18.63 -11.23
C ALA A 124 23.47 -17.47 -10.93
N GLU A 125 23.15 -16.60 -9.97
CA GLU A 125 24.01 -15.48 -9.57
C GLU A 125 25.12 -15.88 -8.59
N ALA A 126 25.05 -17.07 -7.99
CA ALA A 126 26.04 -17.59 -7.04
C ALA A 126 27.10 -18.52 -7.65
N GLN A 127 27.05 -18.80 -8.97
CA GLN A 127 28.04 -19.58 -9.70
C GLN A 127 28.53 -18.83 -10.95
N GLY A 128 29.44 -17.89 -10.75
CA GLY A 128 30.13 -17.17 -11.82
C GLY A 128 31.55 -16.81 -11.40
N GLY A 129 32.40 -17.82 -11.23
CA GLY A 129 33.86 -17.63 -11.14
C GLY A 129 34.45 -17.22 -12.50
N ASP A 130 35.51 -16.41 -12.43
CA ASP A 130 36.33 -15.85 -13.51
C ASP A 130 35.68 -14.85 -14.47
N LEU A 131 35.43 -13.64 -13.96
CA LEU A 131 35.38 -12.45 -14.80
C LEU A 131 36.81 -12.04 -15.19
N SER A 132 37.22 -12.64 -16.30
CA SER A 132 38.52 -12.57 -16.97
C SER A 132 39.18 -11.18 -17.02
N LEU A 133 40.51 -11.19 -16.94
CA LEU A 133 41.46 -10.10 -17.19
C LEU A 133 41.11 -9.17 -18.39
N LEU A 134 40.30 -9.65 -19.32
CA LEU A 134 39.79 -8.89 -20.47
C LEU A 134 38.88 -7.73 -20.07
N ALA A 135 38.05 -7.88 -19.03
CA ALA A 135 37.19 -6.79 -18.55
C ALA A 135 38.03 -5.67 -17.92
N VAL A 136 39.05 -6.02 -17.14
CA VAL A 136 39.99 -5.06 -16.54
C VAL A 136 40.84 -4.38 -17.62
N ALA A 137 41.32 -5.13 -18.62
CA ALA A 137 42.08 -4.58 -19.74
C ALA A 137 41.23 -3.61 -20.59
N ALA A 138 39.95 -3.92 -20.83
CA ALA A 138 39.04 -3.03 -21.54
C ALA A 138 38.78 -1.72 -20.78
N ILE A 139 38.64 -1.78 -19.46
CA ILE A 139 38.49 -0.60 -18.60
C ILE A 139 39.75 0.27 -18.67
N ILE A 140 40.94 -0.33 -18.57
CA ILE A 140 42.22 0.41 -18.67
C ILE A 140 42.36 1.06 -20.05
N ALA A 141 42.06 0.35 -21.13
CA ALA A 141 42.10 0.89 -22.49
C ALA A 141 41.12 2.07 -22.68
N PHE A 142 39.92 1.98 -22.09
CA PHE A 142 38.94 3.07 -22.10
C PHE A 142 39.46 4.33 -21.40
N PHE A 143 40.08 4.20 -20.23
CA PHE A 143 40.66 5.34 -19.52
C PHE A 143 41.86 5.96 -20.24
N ILE A 144 42.70 5.16 -20.90
CA ILE A 144 43.81 5.66 -21.72
C ILE A 144 43.27 6.43 -22.93
N TRP A 145 42.23 5.92 -23.60
CA TRP A 145 41.59 6.60 -24.72
C TRP A 145 40.88 7.89 -24.29
N SER A 146 40.20 7.89 -23.14
CA SER A 146 39.52 9.09 -22.62
C SER A 146 40.52 10.17 -22.18
N ALA A 147 41.65 9.79 -21.59
CA ALA A 147 42.73 10.72 -21.27
C ALA A 147 43.33 11.37 -22.54
N TRP A 148 43.46 10.61 -23.62
CA TRP A 148 43.82 11.14 -24.94
C TRP A 148 42.77 12.11 -25.50
N GLN A 149 41.48 11.81 -25.36
CA GLN A 149 40.39 12.71 -25.78
C GLN A 149 40.40 14.04 -25.02
N ILE A 150 40.65 14.02 -23.71
CA ILE A 150 40.69 15.24 -22.89
C ILE A 150 41.90 16.11 -23.26
N ALA A 151 43.04 15.50 -23.62
CA ALA A 151 44.21 16.23 -24.10
C ALA A 151 44.02 16.89 -25.49
N LEU A 152 43.02 16.48 -26.27
CA LEU A 152 42.65 17.13 -27.54
C LEU A 152 41.60 18.25 -27.40
N ILE A 153 41.01 18.44 -26.22
CA ILE A 153 40.04 19.52 -25.93
C ILE A 153 40.70 20.57 -25.03
N ASP A 154 41.94 20.95 -25.37
CA ASP A 154 42.56 22.18 -24.88
C ASP A 154 42.57 23.19 -26.04
N GLY A 155 41.40 23.79 -26.29
CA GLY A 155 41.21 24.52 -27.54
C GLY A 155 39.92 25.30 -27.67
N ARG A 156 39.33 25.82 -26.59
CA ARG A 156 38.40 26.94 -26.72
C ARG A 156 38.39 27.82 -25.49
N LYS A 157 39.30 28.79 -25.51
CA LYS A 157 39.30 29.97 -24.65
C LYS A 157 37.91 30.61 -24.71
N HIS A 158 37.30 30.83 -23.54
CA HIS A 158 36.13 31.69 -23.41
C HIS A 158 36.55 33.14 -23.65
N THR A 159 36.15 33.70 -24.79
CA THR A 159 36.12 35.14 -25.04
C THR A 159 34.83 35.48 -25.76
N GLY A 160 34.04 36.38 -25.17
CA GLY A 160 32.96 37.08 -25.85
C GLY A 160 31.65 37.16 -25.06
N ALA A 161 31.55 38.14 -24.16
CA ALA A 161 30.36 39.00 -24.13
C ALA A 161 30.28 39.71 -25.50
N GLU A 162 29.15 40.05 -26.12
CA GLU A 162 27.94 40.71 -25.62
C GLU A 162 26.83 40.63 -26.75
N PRO A 163 25.74 41.44 -26.79
CA PRO A 163 24.36 40.95 -26.64
C PRO A 163 23.43 41.16 -27.86
N GLY A 164 22.25 40.53 -27.80
CA GLY A 164 21.00 41.06 -28.35
C GLY A 164 20.75 40.83 -29.85
N GLU A 165 19.90 39.84 -30.16
CA GLU A 165 19.03 39.96 -31.33
C GLU A 165 17.68 39.31 -31.03
N ALA A 166 16.65 40.15 -30.98
CA ALA A 166 15.27 39.75 -30.81
C ALA A 166 14.78 39.08 -32.11
N VAL A 167 14.47 37.79 -32.04
CA VAL A 167 13.73 37.09 -33.09
C VAL A 167 12.31 36.86 -32.62
N GLN A 168 11.40 37.51 -33.34
CA GLN A 168 9.96 37.49 -33.15
C GLN A 168 9.37 36.07 -33.26
N ALA A 169 8.36 35.82 -32.43
CA ALA A 169 7.52 34.63 -32.48
C ALA A 169 6.62 34.61 -33.72
N PRO A 170 6.41 33.47 -34.39
CA PRO A 170 5.27 33.28 -35.26
C PRO A 170 4.02 32.97 -34.43
N ALA A 171 2.93 33.64 -34.81
CA ALA A 171 1.62 33.50 -34.19
C ALA A 171 1.00 32.11 -34.39
N SER A 172 0.39 31.63 -33.30
CA SER A 172 -0.84 30.83 -33.27
C SER A 172 -0.81 29.44 -33.92
N LEU A 173 -0.41 28.45 -33.11
CA LEU A 173 -1.28 27.30 -32.93
C LEU A 173 -2.33 27.74 -31.91
N SER A 174 -3.60 27.61 -32.25
CA SER A 174 -4.73 27.80 -31.35
C SER A 174 -4.52 26.98 -30.07
N ASP A 175 -4.12 27.67 -29.00
CA ASP A 175 -3.95 27.13 -27.66
C ASP A 175 -5.35 26.75 -27.14
N PRO A 176 -5.66 25.46 -26.89
CA PRO A 176 -6.92 25.11 -26.26
C PRO A 176 -6.82 25.53 -24.80
N ALA A 177 -7.25 26.76 -24.49
CA ALA A 177 -7.37 27.35 -23.15
C ALA A 177 -6.20 27.00 -22.21
N LEU A 178 -5.19 27.88 -22.14
CA LEU A 178 -4.13 27.84 -21.14
C LEU A 178 -4.73 27.57 -19.76
N THR A 179 -4.68 26.30 -19.37
CA THR A 179 -5.20 25.86 -18.08
C THR A 179 -4.17 26.34 -17.07
N GLU A 180 -4.50 27.34 -16.26
CA GLU A 180 -3.56 27.89 -15.28
C GLU A 180 -3.41 26.86 -14.15
N VAL A 181 -2.31 26.09 -14.20
CA VAL A 181 -2.00 25.08 -13.17
C VAL A 181 -0.98 25.65 -12.20
N VAL A 182 -1.40 25.89 -10.95
CA VAL A 182 -0.47 26.20 -9.85
C VAL A 182 -0.22 24.92 -9.07
N GLU A 183 1.03 24.48 -8.99
CA GLU A 183 1.41 23.26 -8.28
C GLU A 183 1.36 23.44 -6.75
N ALA A 184 1.15 22.32 -6.04
CA ALA A 184 1.06 22.36 -4.58
C ALA A 184 2.40 22.75 -3.94
N ARG A 185 2.37 23.74 -3.04
CA ARG A 185 3.56 24.25 -2.34
C ARG A 185 3.47 23.95 -0.85
N ILE A 186 4.56 23.53 -0.22
CA ILE A 186 4.59 23.34 1.24
C ILE A 186 4.60 24.70 1.93
N ILE A 187 3.63 24.93 2.81
CA ILE A 187 3.53 26.13 3.67
C ILE A 187 4.20 25.86 5.02
N GLU A 188 3.86 24.72 5.63
CA GLU A 188 4.37 24.35 6.95
C GLU A 188 4.90 22.92 6.89
N ARG A 189 6.17 22.75 7.29
CA ARG A 189 6.85 21.46 7.37
C ARG A 189 7.30 21.22 8.80
N ILE A 190 6.78 20.16 9.40
CA ILE A 190 7.22 19.70 10.72
C ILE A 190 8.16 18.51 10.53
N GLU A 191 9.37 18.61 11.05
CA GLU A 191 10.31 17.49 11.04
C GLU A 191 9.97 16.48 12.14
N PRO A 192 10.20 15.18 11.90
CA PRO A 192 9.93 14.16 12.89
C PRO A 192 10.99 14.19 13.98
N VAL A 193 10.56 13.97 15.22
CA VAL A 193 11.46 13.92 16.38
C VAL A 193 12.00 12.50 16.53
N PHE A 194 13.30 12.37 16.81
CA PHE A 194 13.93 11.10 17.12
C PHE A 194 13.29 10.47 18.39
N PRO A 195 12.64 9.30 18.30
CA PRO A 195 12.06 8.64 19.45
C PRO A 195 13.14 8.05 20.36
N ARG A 196 13.32 8.61 21.57
CA ARG A 196 14.36 8.18 22.53
C ARG A 196 14.28 6.70 22.90
N GLY A 197 13.08 6.11 22.94
CA GLY A 197 12.90 4.67 23.20
C GLY A 197 13.47 3.75 22.12
N CYS A 198 13.91 4.30 20.97
CA CYS A 198 14.49 3.54 19.87
C CYS A 198 16.02 3.56 19.87
N LEU A 199 16.68 4.25 20.82
CA LEU A 199 18.14 4.45 20.83
C LEU A 199 18.94 3.15 20.77
N ASP A 200 18.56 2.17 21.59
CA ASP A 200 19.35 0.94 21.75
C ASP A 200 19.33 0.04 20.50
N GLY A 201 18.31 0.19 19.65
CA GLY A 201 18.14 -0.57 18.41
C GLY A 201 18.33 0.24 17.12
N ALA A 202 18.73 1.51 17.21
CA ALA A 202 18.85 2.39 16.06
C ALA A 202 20.22 2.25 15.37
N ALA A 203 20.20 2.12 14.05
CA ALA A 203 21.38 2.37 13.21
C ALA A 203 21.85 3.83 13.33
N PRO A 204 23.07 4.19 12.83
CA PRO A 204 23.53 5.58 12.84
C PRO A 204 22.58 6.54 12.13
N VAL A 205 21.94 6.09 11.05
CA VAL A 205 20.89 6.82 10.33
C VAL A 205 19.75 5.85 10.04
N GLU A 206 18.55 6.21 10.46
CA GLU A 206 17.32 5.48 10.17
C GLU A 206 16.48 6.24 9.16
N THR A 207 15.81 5.54 8.24
CA THR A 207 15.03 6.17 7.16
C THR A 207 13.61 5.66 7.10
N VAL A 208 12.66 6.58 6.95
CA VAL A 208 11.25 6.27 6.79
C VAL A 208 10.70 7.02 5.59
N MET A 209 10.14 6.29 4.62
CA MET A 209 9.40 6.85 3.49
C MET A 209 7.91 6.75 3.76
N VAL A 210 7.23 7.89 3.76
CA VAL A 210 5.78 8.00 3.99
C VAL A 210 5.10 8.36 2.69
N ALA A 211 4.08 7.59 2.30
CA ALA A 211 3.18 7.93 1.21
C ALA A 211 1.92 8.61 1.77
N PHE A 212 1.41 9.65 1.12
CA PHE A 212 0.25 10.42 1.58
C PHE A 212 -0.44 11.15 0.42
N ASN A 213 -1.64 11.67 0.69
CA ASN A 213 -2.41 12.51 -0.22
C ASN A 213 -2.47 13.95 0.31
N ILE A 214 -2.59 14.93 -0.58
CA ILE A 214 -2.88 16.33 -0.27
C ILE A 214 -4.33 16.59 -0.72
N THR A 215 -5.17 16.98 0.21
CA THR A 215 -6.58 17.33 -0.07
C THR A 215 -6.68 18.65 -0.85
N ALA A 216 -7.83 18.92 -1.46
CA ALA A 216 -8.11 20.22 -2.09
C ALA A 216 -8.03 21.40 -1.11
N GLY A 217 -8.10 21.15 0.20
CA GLY A 217 -7.88 22.15 1.25
C GLY A 217 -6.43 22.23 1.75
N GLY A 218 -5.46 21.61 1.08
CA GLY A 218 -4.05 21.72 1.46
C GLY A 218 -3.61 20.89 2.67
N ARG A 219 -4.49 20.00 3.18
CA ARG A 219 -4.20 19.12 4.32
C ARG A 219 -3.72 17.75 3.86
N VAL A 220 -2.85 17.13 4.64
CA VAL A 220 -2.41 15.73 4.45
C VAL A 220 -3.53 14.76 4.86
N ALA A 221 -3.71 13.69 4.09
CA ALA A 221 -4.64 12.60 4.36
C ALA A 221 -4.12 11.25 3.83
N GLY A 222 -4.58 10.14 4.42
CA GLY A 222 -4.26 8.79 3.94
C GLY A 222 -2.78 8.42 4.06
N GLU A 223 -2.09 9.00 5.04
CA GLU A 223 -0.68 8.74 5.27
C GLU A 223 -0.42 7.28 5.68
N ARG A 224 0.61 6.67 5.07
CA ARG A 224 1.00 5.29 5.31
C ARG A 224 2.50 5.11 5.11
N ILE A 225 3.08 4.17 5.83
CA ILE A 225 4.49 3.79 5.62
C ILE A 225 4.61 3.10 4.26
N ALA A 226 5.45 3.63 3.39
CA ALA A 226 5.80 2.99 2.13
C ALA A 226 6.98 2.04 2.31
N VAL A 227 8.06 2.54 2.94
CA VAL A 227 9.28 1.78 3.25
C VAL A 227 9.84 2.32 4.56
N SER A 228 10.39 1.45 5.40
CA SER A 228 11.05 1.85 6.65
C SER A 228 12.24 0.93 6.92
N SER A 229 13.36 1.51 7.35
CA SER A 229 14.51 0.73 7.84
C SER A 229 14.26 0.15 9.23
N ASN A 230 13.44 0.82 10.05
CA ASN A 230 13.16 0.43 11.42
C ASN A 230 11.78 0.91 11.87
N ALA A 231 10.92 -0.05 12.24
CA ALA A 231 9.53 0.21 12.58
C ALA A 231 9.34 1.15 13.79
N CYS A 232 10.35 1.24 14.68
CA CYS A 232 10.32 2.11 15.86
C CYS A 232 10.16 3.60 15.49
N PHE A 233 10.58 4.00 14.28
CA PHE A 233 10.52 5.39 13.78
C PHE A 233 9.23 5.73 13.04
N ASN A 234 8.39 4.73 12.72
CA ASN A 234 7.20 4.91 11.89
C ASN A 234 6.22 5.93 12.47
N ALA A 235 5.97 5.86 13.78
CA ALA A 235 5.03 6.76 14.46
C ALA A 235 5.50 8.23 14.40
N SER A 236 6.79 8.48 14.63
CA SER A 236 7.36 9.83 14.52
C SER A 236 7.22 10.40 13.11
N ALA A 237 7.52 9.61 12.08
CA ALA A 237 7.39 10.02 10.68
C ALA A 237 5.93 10.32 10.27
N LEU A 238 4.99 9.46 10.67
CA LEU A 238 3.56 9.66 10.40
C LEU A 238 3.01 10.90 11.11
N ASN A 239 3.38 11.09 12.39
CA ASN A 239 2.93 12.25 13.17
C ASN A 239 3.48 13.57 12.61
N ALA A 240 4.70 13.57 12.06
CA ALA A 240 5.27 14.72 11.41
C ALA A 240 4.50 15.10 10.13
N VAL A 241 4.31 14.15 9.21
CA VAL A 241 3.65 14.44 7.93
C VAL A 241 2.19 14.87 8.09
N ARG A 242 1.45 14.33 9.08
CA ARG A 242 0.07 14.72 9.39
C ARG A 242 -0.11 16.21 9.67
N ARG A 243 0.96 16.83 10.18
CA ARG A 243 0.97 18.24 10.59
C ARG A 243 1.46 19.15 9.47
N TRP A 244 1.87 18.62 8.33
CA TRP A 244 2.25 19.44 7.19
C TRP A 244 1.03 20.16 6.61
N ARG A 245 1.29 21.33 6.05
CA ARG A 245 0.28 22.16 5.36
C ARG A 245 0.82 22.55 3.99
N PHE A 246 -0.06 22.50 3.01
CA PHE A 246 0.23 22.81 1.63
C PHE A 246 -0.71 23.88 1.12
N GLU A 247 -0.22 24.72 0.24
CA GLU A 247 -1.05 25.40 -0.73
C GLU A 247 -1.53 24.33 -1.72
N PRO A 248 -2.84 24.12 -1.89
CA PRO A 248 -3.35 23.07 -2.75
C PRO A 248 -2.99 23.37 -4.21
N ARG A 249 -2.82 22.31 -5.00
CA ARG A 249 -2.71 22.47 -6.45
C ARG A 249 -3.99 23.10 -6.97
N THR A 250 -3.89 24.12 -7.80
CA THR A 250 -5.05 24.69 -8.51
C THR A 250 -4.93 24.43 -10.00
N VAL A 251 -6.08 24.30 -10.65
CA VAL A 251 -6.22 24.16 -12.10
C VAL A 251 -7.38 25.07 -12.47
N ASP A 252 -7.13 26.12 -13.25
CA ASP A 252 -8.09 27.18 -13.54
C ASP A 252 -8.61 27.87 -12.28
N GLY A 253 -7.72 28.06 -11.29
CA GLY A 253 -8.06 28.61 -9.98
C GLY A 253 -8.86 27.68 -9.06
N ALA A 254 -9.33 26.52 -9.56
CA ALA A 254 -10.04 25.54 -8.75
C ALA A 254 -9.07 24.58 -8.03
N PRO A 255 -9.18 24.39 -6.70
CA PRO A 255 -8.28 23.51 -5.96
C PRO A 255 -8.54 22.03 -6.28
N ARG A 256 -7.46 21.27 -6.44
CA ARG A 256 -7.46 19.83 -6.72
C ARG A 256 -6.60 19.05 -5.73
N ALA A 257 -7.09 17.88 -5.36
CA ALA A 257 -6.34 16.95 -4.52
C ALA A 257 -5.18 16.32 -5.30
N LEU A 258 -4.08 16.01 -4.61
CA LEU A 258 -2.96 15.24 -5.11
C LEU A 258 -2.86 13.93 -4.35
N HIS A 259 -2.63 12.84 -5.08
CA HIS A 259 -2.55 11.50 -4.52
C HIS A 259 -1.13 10.94 -4.59
N ASP A 260 -0.84 9.94 -3.77
CA ASP A 260 0.39 9.14 -3.79
C ASP A 260 1.70 9.94 -3.71
N GLN A 261 1.66 11.08 -3.02
CA GLN A 261 2.85 11.86 -2.70
C GLN A 261 3.75 11.09 -1.74
N LYS A 262 5.06 11.29 -1.83
CA LYS A 262 6.05 10.58 -1.00
C LYS A 262 7.01 11.56 -0.35
N ALA A 263 7.27 11.36 0.94
CA ALA A 263 8.31 12.07 1.68
C ALA A 263 9.28 11.07 2.32
N ARG A 264 10.58 11.32 2.20
CA ARG A 264 11.62 10.57 2.92
C ARG A 264 12.05 11.38 4.13
N PHE A 265 12.06 10.71 5.28
CA PHE A 265 12.60 11.22 6.53
C PHE A 265 13.86 10.44 6.90
N SER A 266 14.85 11.15 7.41
CA SER A 266 16.06 10.59 8.00
C SER A 266 16.11 10.95 9.47
N PHE A 267 16.56 10.02 10.30
CA PHE A 267 16.72 10.16 11.74
C PHE A 267 18.16 9.86 12.08
N ASP A 268 18.95 10.90 12.32
CA ASP A 268 20.32 10.75 12.78
C ASP A 268 20.31 10.36 14.27
N ARG A 269 21.06 9.32 14.61
CA ARG A 269 21.22 8.89 15.99
C ARG A 269 21.96 9.99 16.77
N PRO A 270 21.38 10.52 17.86
CA PRO A 270 22.06 11.51 18.68
C PRO A 270 23.31 10.91 19.32
N GLN A 271 24.37 11.70 19.38
CA GLN A 271 25.66 11.36 20.00
C GLN A 271 25.59 11.47 21.52
#